data_AF-A0A7C6AQ35-F1
#
_entry.id   AF-A0A7C6AQ35-F1
#
_cell.length_a   1.000
_cell.length_b   1.000
_cell.length_c   1.000
_cell.angle_alpha   90.00
_cell.angle_beta   90.00
_cell.angle_gamma   90.00
#
_symmetry.space_group_name_H-M   'P 1'
#
loop_
_entity.id
_entity.type
_entity.pdbx_description
1 polymer ?
#
loop_
_entity_poly.entity_id
_entity_poly.type
_entity_poly.pdbx_seq_one_letter_code
_entity_poly.pdbx_strand_id
1 'polypeptide(L)'
;MSVPVSLEALAGGATQSPVLSPADFAHYVRYFNEIDVAVEESGIPNGQVLDWMAANIPYFDCPDTLIERTYYFRWWTYRKHIRQTPQGYVITEFILPVKHAGPFNTISCALGHHVYEGRWLWDQRALRDYLRFWLRGSDGAPQPHLHRYSNWLADAVHARFLVHRDTSFALELLDPLVRDYLAWEAERLSPLGLYWQYDVRDGMEESISGSRTAKHLRPTLNSYQFANAQAIAALARVAGNEELALRFSREADSLRQRVQRLLWDTEALFFKVRLEGDGLSDAREAIGFIPWQFRLPEDRDDYGRAWLQILDTSGFRAPWGLTTAERRHPRFRSHGVGSCEWDGAIWPFATSQTLTALANLLHHYQHHPLSRRDYLDALRTYARSHRKDGKPYIGEYQDERTGRWLRDEDPRGRYYNHSTFCDLVITGLVGLIPRADDTLEVDPLVPPDVWDFFCLDHVPYHRHALTILWDRTGDRYRRGQGFCVFVDGRLELRRPRLERVRHPLPP
;
A
#
# COMPACT_ATOMS: atom_id res chain seq x y z
N MET A 1 27.56 26.64 25.43
CA MET A 1 28.81 26.19 24.80
C MET A 1 28.46 24.99 23.95
N SER A 2 28.43 25.21 22.65
CA SER A 2 28.03 24.28 21.60
C SER A 2 29.19 23.34 21.27
N VAL A 3 28.99 22.04 21.44
CA VAL A 3 29.93 21.01 20.97
C VAL A 3 29.48 20.59 19.57
N PRO A 4 30.31 20.77 18.53
CA PRO A 4 30.01 20.25 17.20
C PRO A 4 30.27 18.75 17.19
N VAL A 5 29.28 17.95 16.78
CA VAL A 5 29.49 16.52 16.52
C VAL A 5 30.15 16.40 15.16
N SER A 6 31.41 15.98 15.19
CA SER A 6 32.26 15.68 14.03
C SER A 6 31.73 14.46 13.29
N LEU A 7 31.50 14.63 11.99
CA LEU A 7 31.15 13.60 11.00
C LEU A 7 32.41 12.80 10.61
N GLU A 8 33.01 12.06 11.54
CA GLU A 8 34.18 11.24 11.23
C GLU A 8 34.34 10.10 12.24
N ALA A 9 33.71 8.95 11.96
CA ALA A 9 34.13 7.62 12.46
C ALA A 9 33.30 6.48 11.83
N LEU A 10 33.39 6.28 10.51
CA LEU A 10 33.11 5.00 9.85
C LEU A 10 34.06 4.85 8.65
N ALA A 11 35.35 4.63 8.92
CA ALA A 11 36.31 4.25 7.90
C ALA A 11 36.34 2.72 7.80
N GLY A 12 35.73 2.18 6.74
CA GLY A 12 35.68 0.74 6.48
C GLY A 12 34.88 0.38 5.22
N GLY A 13 35.24 0.96 4.08
CA GLY A 13 34.62 0.72 2.78
C GLY A 13 34.24 2.03 2.10
N ALA A 14 34.83 2.33 0.94
CA ALA A 14 34.44 3.49 0.15
C ALA A 14 33.01 3.29 -0.35
N THR A 15 32.02 3.80 0.38
CA THR A 15 30.64 3.89 -0.09
C THR A 15 30.63 4.81 -1.30
N GLN A 16 30.33 4.26 -2.48
CA GLN A 16 30.17 5.08 -3.67
C GLN A 16 29.01 6.06 -3.43
N SER A 17 29.15 7.30 -3.92
CA SER A 17 28.06 8.27 -3.89
C SER A 17 26.80 7.69 -4.56
N PRO A 18 25.60 8.04 -4.06
CA PRO A 18 24.34 7.59 -4.66
C PRO A 18 24.29 7.94 -6.15
N VAL A 19 23.57 7.12 -6.93
CA VAL A 19 23.36 7.32 -8.37
C VAL A 19 22.49 8.54 -8.61
N LEU A 20 21.46 8.73 -7.78
CA LEU A 20 20.53 9.85 -7.84
C LEU A 20 20.85 10.89 -6.76
N SER A 21 20.94 12.15 -7.15
CA SER A 21 21.16 13.26 -6.21
C SER A 21 19.83 13.89 -5.77
N PRO A 22 19.58 14.07 -4.47
CA PRO A 22 18.42 14.82 -3.98
C PRO A 22 18.22 16.21 -4.63
N ALA A 23 19.32 16.87 -5.00
CA ALA A 23 19.29 18.20 -5.61
C ALA A 23 18.59 18.20 -6.97
N ASP A 24 18.67 17.11 -7.74
CA ASP A 24 18.08 17.00 -9.08
C ASP A 24 16.55 17.04 -9.02
N PHE A 25 15.96 16.59 -7.91
CA PHE A 25 14.50 16.50 -7.72
C PHE A 25 13.93 17.62 -6.85
N ALA A 26 14.79 18.50 -6.31
CA ALA A 26 14.37 19.63 -5.46
C ALA A 26 13.40 20.58 -6.19
N HIS A 27 13.42 20.61 -7.53
CA HIS A 27 12.51 21.40 -8.34
C HIS A 27 11.03 21.00 -8.16
N TYR A 28 10.72 19.71 -7.99
CA TYR A 28 9.36 19.26 -7.70
C TYR A 28 8.85 19.82 -6.37
N VAL A 29 9.70 19.74 -5.36
CA VAL A 29 9.39 20.17 -4.00
C VAL A 29 9.18 21.67 -3.92
N ARG A 30 10.04 22.46 -4.60
CA ARG A 30 9.86 23.92 -4.72
C ARG A 30 8.51 24.24 -5.36
N TYR A 31 8.19 23.60 -6.48
CA TYR A 31 6.90 23.78 -7.16
C TYR A 31 5.72 23.42 -6.25
N PHE A 32 5.76 22.28 -5.54
CA PHE A 32 4.68 21.88 -4.63
C PHE A 32 4.48 22.87 -3.49
N ASN A 33 5.57 23.38 -2.92
CA ASN A 33 5.52 24.42 -1.88
C ASN A 33 4.92 25.74 -2.42
N GLU A 34 5.25 26.14 -3.64
CA GLU A 34 4.73 27.36 -4.28
C GLU A 34 3.21 27.30 -4.53
N ILE A 35 2.68 26.12 -4.88
CA ILE A 35 1.24 25.94 -5.16
C ILE A 35 0.44 25.49 -3.92
N ASP A 36 1.11 25.21 -2.81
CA ASP A 36 0.45 24.87 -1.56
C ASP A 36 -0.29 26.10 -1.04
N VAL A 37 -1.58 25.96 -0.77
CA VAL A 37 -2.38 27.03 -0.18
C VAL A 37 -2.56 26.59 1.26
N ALA A 38 -1.78 27.15 2.18
CA ALA A 38 -1.72 26.68 3.57
C ALA A 38 -3.12 26.58 4.17
N VAL A 39 -3.56 25.35 4.46
CA VAL A 39 -4.84 25.10 5.15
C VAL A 39 -4.60 24.98 6.67
N GLU A 40 -3.49 24.33 7.06
CA GLU A 40 -2.86 24.33 8.38
C GLU A 40 -1.50 23.61 8.21
N GLU A 41 -0.42 24.06 8.84
CA GLU A 41 0.83 23.28 8.85
C GLU A 41 0.69 22.13 9.85
N SER A 42 0.34 20.93 9.35
CA SER A 42 0.42 19.68 10.12
C SER A 42 1.70 18.92 9.79
N GLY A 43 2.30 18.31 10.81
CA GLY A 43 3.49 17.48 10.68
C GLY A 43 4.75 18.29 10.34
N ILE A 44 5.49 17.84 9.33
CA ILE A 44 6.78 18.42 8.94
C ILE A 44 6.56 19.62 8.01
N PRO A 45 6.96 20.86 8.39
CA PRO A 45 6.66 22.07 7.63
C PRO A 45 7.22 22.08 6.21
N ASN A 46 6.65 22.92 5.33
CA ASN A 46 7.14 23.07 3.94
C ASN A 46 8.57 23.62 3.88
N GLY A 47 9.03 24.36 4.88
CA GLY A 47 10.42 24.84 4.94
C GLY A 47 11.47 23.74 5.19
N GLN A 48 11.07 22.59 5.73
CA GLN A 48 11.98 21.50 6.12
C GLN A 48 11.90 20.27 5.20
N VAL A 49 11.07 20.34 4.16
CA VAL A 49 10.75 19.20 3.30
C VAL A 49 11.94 18.65 2.53
N LEU A 50 12.82 19.51 2.02
CA LEU A 50 13.95 19.08 1.19
C LEU A 50 14.91 18.25 2.03
N ASP A 51 15.25 18.75 3.22
CA ASP A 51 16.11 18.05 4.18
C ASP A 51 15.46 16.76 4.67
N TRP A 52 14.14 16.80 4.96
CA TRP A 52 13.42 15.61 5.37
C TRP A 52 13.41 14.54 4.26
N MET A 53 13.08 14.90 3.02
CA MET A 53 13.07 13.94 1.90
C MET A 53 14.48 13.39 1.65
N ALA A 54 15.51 14.25 1.62
CA ALA A 54 16.90 13.83 1.43
C ALA A 54 17.36 12.81 2.48
N ALA A 55 16.88 12.93 3.72
CA ALA A 55 17.23 12.02 4.80
C ALA A 55 16.34 10.75 4.89
N ASN A 56 15.19 10.71 4.22
CA ASN A 56 14.17 9.70 4.52
C ASN A 56 13.70 8.87 3.34
N ILE A 57 13.61 9.43 2.13
CA ILE A 57 12.92 8.73 1.03
C ILE A 57 13.91 8.03 0.10
N PRO A 58 13.51 6.93 -0.54
CA PRO A 58 14.15 6.48 -1.77
C PRO A 58 13.89 7.49 -2.89
N TYR A 59 14.81 7.59 -3.83
CA TYR A 59 14.72 8.48 -5.00
C TYR A 59 14.40 7.68 -6.25
N PHE A 60 13.60 8.25 -7.16
CA PHE A 60 13.13 7.56 -8.34
C PHE A 60 13.22 8.46 -9.58
N ASP A 61 13.88 7.97 -10.63
CA ASP A 61 14.01 8.62 -11.95
C ASP A 61 13.46 7.70 -13.03
N CYS A 62 12.65 8.24 -13.95
CA CYS A 62 12.13 7.49 -15.10
C CYS A 62 11.71 8.42 -16.25
N PRO A 63 11.54 7.91 -17.49
CA PRO A 63 11.12 8.74 -18.62
C PRO A 63 9.65 9.21 -18.54
N ASP A 64 8.82 8.61 -17.68
CA ASP A 64 7.44 9.04 -17.46
C ASP A 64 7.35 10.11 -16.35
N THR A 65 7.47 11.37 -16.76
CA THR A 65 7.43 12.54 -15.85
C THR A 65 6.15 12.63 -15.02
N LEU A 66 5.06 11.99 -15.42
CA LEU A 66 3.85 11.96 -14.62
C LEU A 66 3.99 11.02 -13.42
N ILE A 67 4.53 9.81 -13.62
CA ILE A 67 4.79 8.87 -12.53
C ILE A 67 5.85 9.45 -11.60
N GLU A 68 6.93 9.98 -12.15
CA GLU A 68 8.01 10.59 -11.37
C GLU A 68 7.51 11.75 -10.51
N ARG A 69 6.79 12.72 -11.10
CA ARG A 69 6.23 13.84 -10.34
C ARG A 69 5.27 13.37 -9.25
N THR A 70 4.42 12.39 -9.54
CA THR A 70 3.48 11.86 -8.53
C THR A 70 4.20 11.12 -7.41
N TYR A 71 5.31 10.42 -7.69
CA TYR A 71 6.16 9.79 -6.66
C TYR A 71 6.67 10.82 -5.64
N TYR A 72 7.26 11.92 -6.12
CA TYR A 72 7.73 12.99 -5.23
C TYR A 72 6.58 13.75 -4.55
N PHE A 73 5.46 13.98 -5.25
CA PHE A 73 4.27 14.60 -4.67
C PHE A 73 3.72 13.77 -3.50
N ARG A 74 3.72 12.44 -3.63
CA ARG A 74 3.15 11.54 -2.62
C ARG A 74 4.01 11.42 -1.36
N TRP A 75 5.33 11.44 -1.49
CA TRP A 75 6.21 11.65 -0.33
C TRP A 75 6.04 13.02 0.31
N TRP A 76 5.89 14.05 -0.53
CA TRP A 76 5.63 15.41 -0.07
C TRP A 76 4.28 15.53 0.66
N THR A 77 3.24 14.76 0.31
CA THR A 77 1.99 14.76 1.08
C THR A 77 2.10 13.91 2.33
N TYR A 78 2.67 12.70 2.25
CA TYR A 78 2.76 11.75 3.38
C TYR A 78 3.38 12.37 4.64
N ARG A 79 4.45 13.16 4.49
CA ARG A 79 5.13 13.85 5.60
C ARG A 79 4.22 14.80 6.41
N LYS A 80 3.18 15.37 5.80
CA LYS A 80 2.22 16.28 6.47
C LYS A 80 1.38 15.55 7.51
N HIS A 81 1.30 14.23 7.40
CA HIS A 81 0.53 13.36 8.29
C HIS A 81 1.36 12.84 9.46
N ILE A 82 2.68 12.97 9.43
CA ILE A 82 3.56 12.58 10.53
C ILE A 82 3.46 13.63 11.64
N ARG A 83 2.66 13.35 12.66
CA ARG A 83 2.35 14.30 13.73
C ARG A 83 2.96 13.85 15.06
N GLN A 84 3.74 14.71 15.69
CA GLN A 84 4.20 14.48 17.06
C GLN A 84 3.06 14.66 18.06
N THR A 85 2.94 13.76 19.02
CA THR A 85 1.95 13.80 20.11
C THR A 85 2.63 13.49 21.45
N PRO A 86 1.95 13.70 22.59
CA PRO A 86 2.45 13.24 23.89
C PRO A 86 2.68 11.73 23.98
N GLN A 87 2.09 10.91 23.09
CA GLN A 87 2.29 9.45 23.03
C GLN A 87 3.27 9.02 21.93
N GLY A 88 4.10 9.94 21.44
CA GLY A 88 4.99 9.72 20.28
C GLY A 88 4.35 10.16 18.97
N TYR A 89 4.94 9.77 17.84
CA TYR A 89 4.40 10.10 16.54
C TYR A 89 3.16 9.30 16.18
N VAL A 90 2.20 9.94 15.51
CA VAL A 90 1.09 9.30 14.82
C VAL A 90 1.06 9.69 13.34
N ILE A 91 0.41 8.87 12.52
CA ILE A 91 0.13 9.18 11.12
C ILE A 91 -1.38 9.41 10.98
N THR A 92 -1.76 10.63 10.60
CA THR A 92 -3.17 11.00 10.41
C THR A 92 -3.67 10.61 9.01
N GLU A 93 -4.99 10.47 8.87
CA GLU A 93 -5.66 10.27 7.58
C GLU A 93 -6.07 11.61 6.97
N PHE A 94 -6.80 12.41 7.76
CA PHE A 94 -7.09 13.81 7.48
C PHE A 94 -6.08 14.73 8.19
N ILE A 95 -5.66 15.80 7.52
CA ILE A 95 -4.86 16.87 8.15
C ILE A 95 -5.73 17.62 9.16
N LEU A 96 -6.90 18.07 8.71
CA LEU A 96 -7.84 18.78 9.57
C LEU A 96 -8.56 17.82 10.53
N PRO A 97 -8.90 18.28 11.75
CA PRO A 97 -9.70 17.50 12.68
C PRO A 97 -11.06 17.09 12.10
N VAL A 98 -11.43 15.82 12.25
CA VAL A 98 -12.75 15.31 11.86
C VAL A 98 -13.47 14.66 13.04
N LYS A 99 -14.79 14.80 13.09
CA LYS A 99 -15.62 14.42 14.26
C LYS A 99 -15.57 12.92 14.63
N HIS A 100 -15.20 12.07 13.67
CA HIS A 100 -15.16 10.62 13.84
C HIS A 100 -13.75 10.08 14.15
N ALA A 101 -12.74 10.95 14.24
CA ALA A 101 -11.40 10.53 14.63
C ALA A 101 -11.33 10.23 16.13
N GLY A 102 -10.39 9.36 16.52
CA GLY A 102 -10.02 9.14 17.91
C GLY A 102 -8.99 10.16 18.41
N PRO A 103 -8.32 9.87 19.54
CA PRO A 103 -7.22 10.67 20.06
C PRO A 103 -6.22 11.10 18.98
N PHE A 104 -5.77 12.35 19.06
CA PHE A 104 -4.79 12.96 18.15
C PHE A 104 -5.19 12.97 16.66
N ASN A 105 -6.51 12.94 16.37
CA ASN A 105 -7.06 12.88 15.00
C ASN A 105 -6.71 11.58 14.25
N THR A 106 -6.54 10.48 14.98
CA THR A 106 -6.20 9.18 14.38
C THR A 106 -7.44 8.40 13.93
N ILE A 107 -7.33 7.74 12.78
CA ILE A 107 -8.37 6.89 12.17
C ILE A 107 -7.68 5.60 11.70
N SER A 108 -8.31 4.44 11.94
CA SER A 108 -7.72 3.13 11.64
C SER A 108 -8.02 2.61 10.22
N CYS A 109 -8.85 3.32 9.44
CA CYS A 109 -9.33 2.87 8.13
C CYS A 109 -8.16 2.58 7.17
N ALA A 110 -7.30 3.57 6.91
CA ALA A 110 -6.12 3.40 6.06
C ALA A 110 -4.84 3.00 6.83
N LEU A 111 -4.96 2.48 8.06
CA LEU A 111 -3.79 2.10 8.88
C LEU A 111 -2.81 1.19 8.12
N GLY A 112 -3.33 0.16 7.45
CA GLY A 112 -2.50 -0.72 6.63
C GLY A 112 -1.79 0.02 5.50
N HIS A 113 -2.49 0.92 4.79
CA HIS A 113 -1.89 1.74 3.73
C HIS A 113 -0.79 2.68 4.27
N HIS A 114 -1.00 3.31 5.42
CA HIS A 114 0.00 4.19 6.03
C HIS A 114 1.32 3.45 6.28
N VAL A 115 1.24 2.24 6.83
CA VAL A 115 2.42 1.43 7.14
C VAL A 115 3.07 0.90 5.86
N TYR A 116 2.29 0.46 4.87
CA TYR A 116 2.81 0.01 3.57
C TYR A 116 3.51 1.12 2.79
N GLU A 117 3.02 2.36 2.84
CA GLU A 117 3.71 3.51 2.24
C GLU A 117 4.95 3.87 3.07
N GLY A 118 4.79 4.07 4.39
CA GLY A 118 5.85 4.56 5.27
C GLY A 118 6.99 3.59 5.58
N ARG A 119 6.84 2.29 5.32
CA ARG A 119 7.92 1.30 5.54
C ARG A 119 9.15 1.58 4.70
N TRP A 120 9.05 2.40 3.65
CA TRP A 120 10.18 2.77 2.80
C TRP A 120 10.98 3.97 3.32
N LEU A 121 10.59 4.57 4.45
CA LEU A 121 11.36 5.64 5.06
C LEU A 121 12.62 5.09 5.76
N TRP A 122 13.73 5.82 5.72
CA TRP A 122 14.92 5.48 6.50
C TRP A 122 14.70 5.66 8.00
N ASP A 123 14.16 6.80 8.43
CA ASP A 123 13.82 7.02 9.83
C ASP A 123 12.51 6.33 10.21
N GLN A 124 12.64 5.20 10.89
CA GLN A 124 11.50 4.39 11.32
C GLN A 124 10.89 4.82 12.65
N ARG A 125 11.38 5.90 13.32
CA ARG A 125 10.84 6.35 14.61
C ARG A 125 9.33 6.60 14.54
N ALA A 126 8.88 7.31 13.51
CA ALA A 126 7.46 7.65 13.36
C ALA A 126 6.56 6.42 13.24
N LEU A 127 6.95 5.43 12.43
CA LEU A 127 6.16 4.21 12.25
C LEU A 127 6.16 3.34 13.51
N ARG A 128 7.28 3.24 14.22
CA ARG A 128 7.33 2.45 15.47
C ARG A 128 6.41 3.05 16.54
N ASP A 129 6.46 4.36 16.73
CA ASP A 129 5.61 5.05 17.68
C ASP A 129 4.14 4.90 17.29
N TYR A 130 3.82 5.02 16.00
CA TYR A 130 2.45 4.86 15.50
C TYR A 130 1.90 3.44 15.70
N LEU A 131 2.71 2.41 15.48
CA LEU A 131 2.31 1.01 15.72
C LEU A 131 2.14 0.72 17.21
N ARG A 132 3.02 1.26 18.07
CA ARG A 132 2.85 1.20 19.53
C ARG A 132 1.61 1.95 19.99
N PHE A 133 1.34 3.13 19.42
CA PHE A 133 0.16 3.91 19.70
C PHE A 133 -1.10 3.06 19.48
N TRP A 134 -1.23 2.41 18.33
CA TRP A 134 -2.41 1.58 18.01
C TRP A 134 -2.54 0.33 18.89
N LEU A 135 -1.44 -0.37 19.18
CA LEU A 135 -1.49 -1.67 19.85
C LEU A 135 -1.33 -1.61 21.38
N ARG A 136 -0.80 -0.50 21.91
CA ARG A 136 -0.42 -0.34 23.32
C ARG A 136 -0.71 1.06 23.90
N GLY A 137 -1.15 2.02 23.08
CA GLY A 137 -1.28 3.44 23.48
C GLY A 137 -2.46 3.76 24.39
N SER A 138 -3.25 2.76 24.80
CA SER A 138 -4.33 2.90 25.79
C SER A 138 -3.99 2.08 27.03
N ASP A 139 -3.10 2.59 27.88
CA ASP A 139 -2.63 1.94 29.12
C ASP A 139 -2.08 0.50 28.91
N GLY A 140 -1.32 0.31 27.82
CA GLY A 140 -0.75 -0.99 27.45
C GLY A 140 -1.69 -1.88 26.63
N ALA A 141 -2.94 -1.46 26.40
CA ALA A 141 -3.89 -2.09 25.50
C ALA A 141 -4.01 -1.36 24.16
N PRO A 142 -4.62 -1.98 23.13
CA PRO A 142 -4.91 -1.32 21.86
C PRO A 142 -5.82 -0.10 22.03
N GLN A 143 -5.73 0.85 21.10
CA GLN A 143 -6.64 2.00 21.07
C GLN A 143 -8.10 1.53 20.94
N PRO A 144 -9.05 2.14 21.67
CA PRO A 144 -10.45 1.70 21.67
C PRO A 144 -11.13 1.86 20.30
N HIS A 145 -10.62 2.72 19.43
CA HIS A 145 -11.12 2.92 18.06
C HIS A 145 -10.36 2.13 17.00
N LEU A 146 -9.46 1.20 17.36
CA LEU A 146 -8.73 0.36 16.39
C LEU A 146 -9.71 -0.43 15.50
N HIS A 147 -10.71 -1.07 16.12
CA HIS A 147 -11.74 -1.85 15.42
C HIS A 147 -12.91 -0.99 14.89
N ARG A 148 -12.78 0.36 14.91
CA ARG A 148 -13.78 1.23 14.28
C ARG A 148 -13.88 0.96 12.78
N TYR A 149 -12.77 0.57 12.17
CA TYR A 149 -12.66 0.17 10.78
C TYR A 149 -11.84 -1.13 10.66
N SER A 150 -12.23 -1.97 9.70
CA SER A 150 -11.46 -3.14 9.26
C SER A 150 -10.06 -2.74 8.83
N ASN A 151 -9.05 -3.53 9.22
CA ASN A 151 -7.66 -3.28 8.86
C ASN A 151 -6.83 -4.58 8.86
N TRP A 152 -5.67 -4.55 8.20
CA TRP A 152 -4.70 -5.65 8.10
C TRP A 152 -3.41 -5.34 8.88
N LEU A 153 -3.54 -4.88 10.13
CA LEU A 153 -2.41 -4.36 10.92
C LEU A 153 -1.27 -5.37 11.14
N ALA A 154 -1.57 -6.64 11.44
CA ALA A 154 -0.52 -7.64 11.64
C ALA A 154 0.27 -7.90 10.36
N ASP A 155 -0.43 -7.98 9.22
CA ASP A 155 0.21 -8.04 7.91
C ASP A 155 1.08 -6.82 7.63
N ALA A 156 0.61 -5.61 7.95
CA ALA A 156 1.38 -4.39 7.75
C ALA A 156 2.64 -4.33 8.65
N VAL A 157 2.57 -4.80 9.90
CA VAL A 157 3.74 -4.94 10.78
C VAL A 157 4.75 -5.92 10.20
N HIS A 158 4.29 -7.08 9.72
CA HIS A 158 5.15 -8.05 9.06
C HIS A 158 5.75 -7.48 7.78
N ALA A 159 4.98 -6.78 6.95
CA ALA A 159 5.42 -6.12 5.73
C ALA A 159 6.52 -5.07 5.99
N ARG A 160 6.49 -4.36 7.13
CA ARG A 160 7.60 -3.51 7.59
C ARG A 160 8.81 -4.34 8.02
N PHE A 161 8.60 -5.43 8.76
CA PHE A 161 9.68 -6.35 9.17
C PHE A 161 10.44 -6.92 7.97
N LEU A 162 9.75 -7.25 6.87
CA LEU A 162 10.38 -7.72 5.62
C LEU A 162 11.30 -6.68 4.96
N VAL A 163 11.15 -5.39 5.30
CA VAL A 163 12.01 -4.31 4.78
C VAL A 163 13.14 -4.00 5.75
N HIS A 164 12.86 -3.85 7.05
CA HIS A 164 13.84 -3.34 8.02
C HIS A 164 14.57 -4.41 8.84
N ARG A 165 14.03 -5.64 8.90
CA ARG A 165 14.55 -6.75 9.72
C ARG A 165 14.76 -6.35 11.19
N ASP A 166 13.91 -5.45 11.67
CA ASP A 166 13.87 -5.02 13.08
C ASP A 166 13.14 -6.08 13.91
N THR A 167 13.81 -7.22 14.10
CA THR A 167 13.25 -8.41 14.78
C THR A 167 12.77 -8.09 16.19
N SER A 168 13.56 -7.34 16.96
CA SER A 168 13.22 -6.96 18.33
C SER A 168 11.86 -6.24 18.38
N PHE A 169 11.67 -5.24 17.52
CA PHE A 169 10.42 -4.50 17.47
C PHE A 169 9.24 -5.34 16.94
N ALA A 170 9.48 -6.17 15.92
CA ALA A 170 8.41 -7.03 15.40
C ALA A 170 7.92 -8.04 16.44
N LEU A 171 8.84 -8.65 17.20
CA LEU A 171 8.52 -9.60 18.26
C LEU A 171 7.92 -8.91 19.50
N GLU A 172 8.30 -7.67 19.78
CA GLU A 172 7.62 -6.84 20.79
C GLU A 172 6.10 -6.77 20.51
N LEU A 173 5.70 -6.68 19.23
CA LEU A 173 4.29 -6.54 18.86
C LEU A 173 3.54 -7.87 18.70
N LEU A 174 4.20 -9.03 18.74
CA LEU A 174 3.57 -10.32 18.46
C LEU A 174 2.37 -10.62 19.37
N ASP A 175 2.52 -10.52 20.69
CA ASP A 175 1.44 -10.77 21.64
C ASP A 175 0.26 -9.79 21.48
N PRO A 176 0.48 -8.46 21.37
CA PRO A 176 -0.59 -7.52 21.00
C PRO A 176 -1.32 -7.88 19.70
N LEU A 177 -0.60 -8.33 18.66
CA LEU A 177 -1.21 -8.71 17.38
C LEU A 177 -2.06 -9.97 17.51
N VAL A 178 -1.64 -10.96 18.30
CA VAL A 178 -2.47 -12.14 18.62
C VAL A 178 -3.75 -11.72 19.33
N ARG A 179 -3.67 -10.81 20.30
CA ARG A 179 -4.86 -10.31 21.01
C ARG A 179 -5.82 -9.56 20.09
N ASP A 180 -5.29 -8.71 19.20
CA ASP A 180 -6.07 -8.00 18.17
C ASP A 180 -6.83 -8.97 17.26
N TYR A 181 -6.15 -9.99 16.75
CA TYR A 181 -6.78 -11.03 15.93
C TYR A 181 -7.94 -11.73 16.65
N LEU A 182 -7.71 -12.16 17.90
CA LEU A 182 -8.73 -12.87 18.67
C LEU A 182 -9.91 -11.96 19.05
N ALA A 183 -9.69 -10.65 19.18
CA ALA A 183 -10.76 -9.70 19.37
C ALA A 183 -11.63 -9.57 18.10
N TRP A 184 -11.02 -9.50 16.91
CA TRP A 184 -11.77 -9.56 15.65
C TRP A 184 -12.58 -10.85 15.52
N GLU A 185 -12.01 -11.99 15.89
CA GLU A 185 -12.67 -13.29 15.90
C GLU A 185 -13.92 -13.27 16.79
N ALA A 186 -13.77 -12.83 18.04
CA ALA A 186 -14.86 -12.75 19.01
C ALA A 186 -15.97 -11.78 18.56
N GLU A 187 -15.61 -10.67 17.91
CA GLU A 187 -16.57 -9.65 17.49
C GLU A 187 -17.31 -10.00 16.19
N ARG A 188 -16.61 -10.63 15.23
CA ARG A 188 -17.03 -10.63 13.81
C ARG A 188 -17.05 -12.00 13.15
N LEU A 189 -16.61 -13.08 13.79
CA LEU A 189 -16.68 -14.41 13.17
C LEU A 189 -18.13 -14.90 13.12
N SER A 190 -18.59 -15.31 11.94
CA SER A 190 -19.90 -15.93 11.75
C SER A 190 -19.85 -17.45 11.95
N PRO A 191 -21.00 -18.13 12.15
CA PRO A 191 -21.07 -19.59 12.18
C PRO A 191 -20.55 -20.28 10.90
N LEU A 192 -20.49 -19.57 9.77
CA LEU A 192 -19.92 -20.08 8.52
C LEU A 192 -18.38 -20.10 8.52
N GLY A 193 -17.74 -19.58 9.58
CA GLY A 193 -16.29 -19.45 9.71
C GLY A 193 -15.69 -18.36 8.81
N LEU A 194 -16.50 -17.39 8.41
CA LEU A 194 -16.07 -16.15 7.75
C LEU A 194 -16.46 -14.95 8.60
N TYR A 195 -15.73 -13.87 8.47
CA TYR A 195 -15.96 -12.61 9.14
C TYR A 195 -17.04 -11.79 8.43
N TRP A 196 -17.94 -11.20 9.21
CA TRP A 196 -18.93 -10.24 8.71
C TRP A 196 -18.50 -8.80 8.99
N GLN A 197 -18.94 -7.87 8.16
CA GLN A 197 -18.71 -6.45 8.39
C GLN A 197 -19.77 -5.57 7.72
N TYR A 198 -20.08 -4.44 8.35
CA TYR A 198 -20.86 -3.36 7.72
C TYR A 198 -19.97 -2.58 6.76
N ASP A 199 -20.47 -2.22 5.59
CA ASP A 199 -19.66 -1.54 4.57
C ASP A 199 -19.03 -0.22 5.07
N VAL A 200 -19.76 0.57 5.86
CA VAL A 200 -19.24 1.77 6.54
C VAL A 200 -18.06 1.48 7.48
N ARG A 201 -17.97 0.26 8.01
CA ARG A 201 -16.87 -0.20 8.88
C ARG A 201 -15.72 -0.80 8.08
N ASP A 202 -15.86 -1.00 6.77
CA ASP A 202 -14.71 -1.12 5.86
C ASP A 202 -14.22 0.24 5.37
N GLY A 203 -14.88 1.33 5.77
CA GLY A 203 -14.66 2.67 5.21
C GLY A 203 -15.26 2.82 3.81
N MET A 204 -16.25 1.99 3.46
CA MET A 204 -16.78 1.84 2.11
C MET A 204 -18.30 2.02 2.06
N GLU A 205 -18.80 3.11 2.65
CA GLU A 205 -20.24 3.35 2.77
C GLU A 205 -20.94 3.54 1.42
N GLU A 206 -22.20 3.10 1.36
CA GLU A 206 -23.02 3.13 0.15
C GLU A 206 -22.44 2.27 -0.98
N SER A 207 -21.76 1.16 -0.64
CA SER A 207 -21.38 0.16 -1.65
C SER A 207 -22.61 -0.60 -2.17
N ILE A 208 -22.56 -1.12 -3.40
CA ILE A 208 -23.72 -1.78 -4.04
C ILE A 208 -24.11 -3.05 -3.26
N SER A 209 -23.10 -3.82 -2.82
CA SER A 209 -23.30 -5.00 -1.98
C SER A 209 -23.43 -4.67 -0.48
N GLY A 210 -23.34 -3.39 -0.13
CA GLY A 210 -23.15 -2.90 1.21
C GLY A 210 -24.42 -2.92 2.06
N SER A 211 -24.19 -2.88 3.37
CA SER A 211 -25.23 -2.60 4.34
C SER A 211 -24.63 -2.02 5.61
N ARG A 212 -25.28 -0.98 6.13
CA ARG A 212 -24.96 -0.38 7.43
C ARG A 212 -25.44 -1.22 8.62
N THR A 213 -26.25 -2.25 8.38
CA THR A 213 -26.93 -3.02 9.45
C THR A 213 -26.87 -4.54 9.28
N ALA A 214 -26.80 -5.04 8.05
CA ALA A 214 -26.77 -6.48 7.78
C ALA A 214 -25.34 -7.04 7.87
N LYS A 215 -25.20 -8.23 8.42
CA LYS A 215 -23.89 -8.86 8.68
C LYS A 215 -23.39 -9.65 7.47
N HIS A 216 -23.09 -8.94 6.39
CA HIS A 216 -22.58 -9.54 5.16
C HIS A 216 -21.15 -10.05 5.32
N LEU A 217 -20.85 -11.19 4.70
CA LEU A 217 -19.50 -11.75 4.65
C LEU A 217 -18.80 -11.17 3.42
N ARG A 218 -17.90 -10.21 3.67
CA ARG A 218 -17.28 -9.40 2.63
C ARG A 218 -15.85 -9.86 2.34
N PRO A 219 -15.35 -9.83 1.08
CA PRO A 219 -13.96 -10.16 0.77
C PRO A 219 -12.93 -9.33 1.54
N THR A 220 -13.27 -8.12 2.00
CA THR A 220 -12.44 -7.21 2.79
C THR A 220 -11.88 -7.86 4.06
N LEU A 221 -12.65 -7.88 5.16
CA LEU A 221 -12.17 -8.34 6.47
C LEU A 221 -11.72 -9.80 6.44
N ASN A 222 -12.32 -10.65 5.59
CA ASN A 222 -11.89 -12.03 5.43
C ASN A 222 -10.48 -12.15 4.85
N SER A 223 -10.14 -11.34 3.84
CA SER A 223 -8.79 -11.31 3.29
C SER A 223 -7.80 -10.65 4.26
N TYR A 224 -8.23 -9.64 5.00
CA TYR A 224 -7.39 -8.99 6.02
C TYR A 224 -7.05 -9.94 7.17
N GLN A 225 -8.02 -10.71 7.67
CA GLN A 225 -7.79 -11.70 8.71
C GLN A 225 -6.93 -12.87 8.19
N PHE A 226 -7.14 -13.31 6.95
CA PHE A 226 -6.22 -14.26 6.31
C PHE A 226 -4.77 -13.75 6.34
N ALA A 227 -4.55 -12.50 5.92
CA ALA A 227 -3.22 -11.88 5.91
C ALA A 227 -2.64 -11.73 7.33
N ASN A 228 -3.45 -11.28 8.28
CA ASN A 228 -3.05 -11.13 9.67
C ASN A 228 -2.65 -12.47 10.29
N ALA A 229 -3.39 -13.54 10.01
CA ALA A 229 -3.04 -14.89 10.46
C ALA A 229 -1.70 -15.36 9.86
N GLN A 230 -1.48 -15.15 8.56
CA GLN A 230 -0.19 -15.47 7.93
C GLN A 230 0.98 -14.70 8.55
N ALA A 231 0.78 -13.41 8.83
CA ALA A 231 1.77 -12.55 9.43
C ALA A 231 2.11 -12.95 10.87
N ILE A 232 1.10 -13.24 11.69
CA ILE A 232 1.31 -13.76 13.06
C ILE A 232 2.05 -15.09 12.99
N ALA A 233 1.68 -16.00 12.08
CA ALA A 233 2.39 -17.25 11.91
C ALA A 233 3.86 -17.05 11.50
N ALA A 234 4.15 -16.10 10.62
CA ALA A 234 5.51 -15.78 10.20
C ALA A 234 6.35 -15.22 11.37
N LEU A 235 5.80 -14.25 12.12
CA LEU A 235 6.48 -13.68 13.28
C LEU A 235 6.65 -14.68 14.43
N ALA A 236 5.69 -15.59 14.62
CA ALA A 236 5.81 -16.68 15.58
C ALA A 236 6.97 -17.63 15.25
N ARG A 237 7.21 -17.95 13.97
CA ARG A 237 8.41 -18.71 13.55
C ARG A 237 9.70 -17.94 13.86
N VAL A 238 9.72 -16.63 13.62
CA VAL A 238 10.86 -15.76 13.99
C VAL A 238 11.11 -15.78 15.51
N ALA A 239 10.04 -15.89 16.32
CA ALA A 239 10.13 -16.04 17.77
C ALA A 239 10.51 -17.44 18.25
N GLY A 240 10.61 -18.44 17.36
CA GLY A 240 10.77 -19.85 17.72
C GLY A 240 9.53 -20.49 18.35
N ASN A 241 8.36 -19.86 18.24
CA ASN A 241 7.09 -20.37 18.76
C ASN A 241 6.34 -21.16 17.68
N GLU A 242 6.76 -22.41 17.47
CA GLU A 242 6.20 -23.29 16.43
C GLU A 242 4.73 -23.66 16.66
N GLU A 243 4.29 -23.76 17.92
CA GLU A 243 2.89 -24.04 18.25
C GLU A 243 1.97 -22.92 17.77
N LEU A 244 2.32 -21.67 18.09
CA LEU A 244 1.59 -20.48 17.65
C LEU A 244 1.64 -20.33 16.13
N ALA A 245 2.81 -20.58 15.53
CA ALA A 245 2.97 -20.55 14.08
C ALA A 245 2.05 -21.54 13.37
N LEU A 246 1.98 -22.78 13.87
CA LEU A 246 1.13 -23.82 13.31
C LEU A 246 -0.35 -23.50 13.49
N ARG A 247 -0.75 -22.98 14.67
CA ARG A 247 -2.14 -22.55 14.94
C ARG A 247 -2.59 -21.53 13.89
N PHE A 248 -1.85 -20.44 13.73
CA PHE A 248 -2.24 -19.37 12.81
C PHE A 248 -2.06 -19.73 11.33
N SER A 249 -1.16 -20.66 11.00
CA SER A 249 -1.09 -21.20 9.63
C SER A 249 -2.36 -21.99 9.28
N ARG A 250 -2.87 -22.82 10.20
CA ARG A 250 -4.13 -23.56 10.01
C ARG A 250 -5.34 -22.63 9.90
N GLU A 251 -5.33 -21.54 10.65
CA GLU A 251 -6.38 -20.53 10.59
C GLU A 251 -6.40 -19.84 9.21
N ALA A 252 -5.24 -19.40 8.72
CA ALA A 252 -5.11 -18.84 7.38
C ALA A 252 -5.56 -19.84 6.29
N ASP A 253 -5.15 -21.11 6.38
CA ASP A 253 -5.58 -22.13 5.41
C ASP A 253 -7.10 -22.38 5.45
N SER A 254 -7.70 -22.35 6.65
CA SER A 254 -9.15 -22.47 6.82
C SER A 254 -9.90 -21.30 6.20
N LEU A 255 -9.42 -20.07 6.39
CA LEU A 255 -9.98 -18.88 5.76
C LEU A 255 -9.84 -18.90 4.25
N ARG A 256 -8.67 -19.29 3.72
CA ARG A 256 -8.46 -19.48 2.27
C ARG A 256 -9.53 -20.38 1.68
N GLN A 257 -9.71 -21.58 2.25
CA GLN A 257 -10.70 -22.54 1.76
C GLN A 257 -12.13 -21.99 1.80
N ARG A 258 -12.50 -21.31 2.89
CA ARG A 258 -13.85 -20.74 3.06
C ARG A 258 -14.10 -19.56 2.12
N VAL A 259 -13.15 -18.65 1.93
CA VAL A 259 -13.26 -17.53 0.98
C VAL A 259 -13.44 -18.07 -0.44
N GLN A 260 -12.59 -19.00 -0.86
CA GLN A 260 -12.66 -19.65 -2.17
C GLN A 260 -13.99 -20.38 -2.40
N ARG A 261 -14.53 -21.06 -1.37
CA ARG A 261 -15.78 -21.81 -1.50
C ARG A 261 -17.03 -20.95 -1.41
N LEU A 262 -17.05 -19.95 -0.52
CA LEU A 262 -18.26 -19.26 -0.13
C LEU A 262 -18.40 -17.86 -0.73
N LEU A 263 -17.31 -17.25 -1.21
CA LEU A 263 -17.33 -15.91 -1.81
C LEU A 263 -17.08 -15.94 -3.33
N TRP A 264 -16.64 -17.06 -3.90
CA TRP A 264 -16.45 -17.17 -5.34
C TRP A 264 -17.76 -17.48 -6.07
N ASP A 265 -18.11 -16.62 -7.03
CA ASP A 265 -19.21 -16.83 -7.96
C ASP A 265 -18.68 -17.53 -9.22
N THR A 266 -19.05 -18.79 -9.42
CA THR A 266 -18.60 -19.60 -10.56
C THR A 266 -19.20 -19.19 -11.91
N GLU A 267 -20.35 -18.50 -11.92
CA GLU A 267 -20.95 -17.99 -13.16
C GLU A 267 -20.33 -16.65 -13.53
N ALA A 268 -20.19 -15.76 -12.53
CA ALA A 268 -19.60 -14.45 -12.73
C ALA A 268 -18.07 -14.47 -12.85
N LEU A 269 -17.43 -15.58 -12.45
CA LEU A 269 -15.98 -15.74 -12.31
C LEU A 269 -15.36 -14.60 -11.50
N PHE A 270 -15.91 -14.37 -10.31
CA PHE A 270 -15.51 -13.25 -9.46
C PHE A 270 -15.76 -13.50 -7.97
N PHE A 271 -14.91 -12.96 -7.10
CA PHE A 271 -15.18 -12.93 -5.66
C PHE A 271 -16.19 -11.84 -5.32
N LYS A 272 -17.29 -12.21 -4.67
CA LYS A 272 -18.39 -11.30 -4.32
C LYS A 272 -18.73 -11.39 -2.84
N VAL A 273 -19.46 -10.40 -2.36
CA VAL A 273 -20.00 -10.39 -1.01
C VAL A 273 -21.08 -11.45 -0.88
N ARG A 274 -21.06 -12.20 0.24
CA ARG A 274 -22.14 -13.11 0.60
C ARG A 274 -23.09 -12.41 1.57
N LEU A 275 -24.38 -12.39 1.21
CA LEU A 275 -25.41 -11.68 1.96
C LEU A 275 -25.83 -12.46 3.22
N GLU A 276 -26.37 -11.75 4.23
CA GLU A 276 -26.79 -12.35 5.52
C GLU A 276 -27.99 -13.30 5.35
N GLY A 277 -28.83 -13.08 4.33
CA GLY A 277 -30.03 -13.85 4.03
C GLY A 277 -29.85 -14.98 3.01
N ASP A 278 -28.63 -15.45 2.79
CA ASP A 278 -28.21 -16.39 1.74
C ASP A 278 -28.00 -15.75 0.34
N GLY A 279 -27.27 -16.43 -0.55
CA GLY A 279 -26.79 -15.92 -1.84
C GLY A 279 -25.52 -15.05 -1.81
N LEU A 280 -24.94 -14.87 -3.00
CA LEU A 280 -23.94 -13.85 -3.29
C LEU A 280 -24.65 -12.59 -3.80
N SER A 281 -24.05 -11.42 -3.59
CA SER A 281 -24.45 -10.18 -4.25
C SER A 281 -24.39 -10.35 -5.77
N ASP A 282 -25.27 -9.64 -6.47
CA ASP A 282 -25.28 -9.57 -7.93
C ASP A 282 -24.12 -8.74 -8.50
N ALA A 283 -23.45 -7.91 -7.69
CA ALA A 283 -22.40 -7.00 -8.12
C ALA A 283 -20.97 -7.57 -8.01
N ARG A 284 -20.14 -7.28 -9.01
CA ARG A 284 -18.68 -7.28 -8.91
C ARG A 284 -18.20 -5.92 -8.41
N GLU A 285 -17.41 -5.93 -7.35
CA GLU A 285 -16.83 -4.73 -6.74
C GLU A 285 -15.32 -4.90 -6.57
N ALA A 286 -14.57 -3.80 -6.51
CA ALA A 286 -13.11 -3.81 -6.40
C ALA A 286 -12.61 -4.61 -5.18
N ILE A 287 -13.44 -4.71 -4.13
CA ILE A 287 -13.15 -5.57 -2.97
C ILE A 287 -12.97 -7.05 -3.33
N GLY A 288 -13.54 -7.50 -4.45
CA GLY A 288 -13.32 -8.85 -4.98
C GLY A 288 -11.88 -9.11 -5.44
N PHE A 289 -11.07 -8.07 -5.67
CA PHE A 289 -9.64 -8.22 -5.96
C PHE A 289 -8.75 -8.30 -4.71
N ILE A 290 -9.25 -7.89 -3.53
CA ILE A 290 -8.49 -7.88 -2.27
C ILE A 290 -7.89 -9.25 -1.91
N PRO A 291 -8.52 -10.42 -2.18
CA PRO A 291 -7.87 -11.70 -1.93
C PRO A 291 -6.45 -11.81 -2.53
N TRP A 292 -6.21 -11.29 -3.73
CA TRP A 292 -4.89 -11.32 -4.37
C TRP A 292 -3.90 -10.32 -3.76
N GLN A 293 -4.36 -9.28 -3.04
CA GLN A 293 -3.49 -8.38 -2.26
C GLN A 293 -2.64 -9.17 -1.25
N PHE A 294 -3.14 -10.31 -0.78
CA PHE A 294 -2.47 -11.14 0.22
C PHE A 294 -2.10 -12.53 -0.31
N ARG A 295 -2.21 -12.75 -1.62
CA ARG A 295 -1.97 -14.07 -2.27
C ARG A 295 -2.84 -15.17 -1.66
N LEU A 296 -4.10 -14.84 -1.38
CA LEU A 296 -5.08 -15.77 -0.81
C LEU A 296 -5.49 -16.84 -1.84
N PRO A 297 -5.97 -16.48 -3.06
CA PRO A 297 -6.47 -17.48 -4.00
C PRO A 297 -5.38 -18.45 -4.45
N GLU A 298 -5.77 -19.68 -4.73
CA GLU A 298 -4.96 -20.65 -5.46
C GLU A 298 -4.68 -20.17 -6.89
N ASP A 299 -3.58 -20.64 -7.48
CA ASP A 299 -3.25 -20.32 -8.86
C ASP A 299 -4.06 -21.19 -9.83
N ARG A 300 -5.21 -20.65 -10.28
CA ARG A 300 -6.17 -21.33 -11.16
C ARG A 300 -6.63 -20.39 -12.27
N ASP A 301 -6.83 -20.94 -13.46
CA ASP A 301 -7.27 -20.19 -14.64
C ASP A 301 -8.60 -19.44 -14.42
N ASP A 302 -9.57 -20.07 -13.74
CA ASP A 302 -10.88 -19.48 -13.51
C ASP A 302 -10.82 -18.27 -12.57
N TYR A 303 -9.99 -18.34 -11.52
CA TYR A 303 -9.67 -17.19 -10.68
C TYR A 303 -8.93 -16.10 -11.47
N GLY A 304 -7.94 -16.47 -12.28
CA GLY A 304 -7.21 -15.53 -13.14
C GLY A 304 -8.10 -14.73 -14.08
N ARG A 305 -9.19 -15.34 -14.59
CA ARG A 305 -10.15 -14.67 -15.48
C ARG A 305 -10.92 -13.51 -14.83
N ALA A 306 -11.03 -13.45 -13.50
CA ALA A 306 -11.62 -12.31 -12.80
C ALA A 306 -10.93 -10.98 -13.18
N TRP A 307 -9.63 -11.03 -13.46
CA TRP A 307 -8.84 -9.85 -13.79
C TRP A 307 -9.09 -9.28 -15.18
N LEU A 308 -9.79 -9.99 -16.07
CA LEU A 308 -10.25 -9.37 -17.33
C LEU A 308 -11.19 -8.18 -17.07
N GLN A 309 -11.83 -8.13 -15.90
CA GLN A 309 -12.74 -7.05 -15.53
C GLN A 309 -12.03 -5.70 -15.37
N ILE A 310 -10.72 -5.64 -15.08
CA ILE A 310 -9.98 -4.37 -15.00
C ILE A 310 -9.64 -3.80 -16.39
N LEU A 311 -9.77 -4.60 -17.45
CA LEU A 311 -9.54 -4.18 -18.84
C LEU A 311 -10.84 -3.78 -19.55
N ASP A 312 -11.98 -4.30 -19.07
CA ASP A 312 -13.31 -4.08 -19.63
C ASP A 312 -13.89 -2.73 -19.22
N THR A 313 -14.32 -1.93 -20.20
CA THR A 313 -14.94 -0.62 -19.99
C THR A 313 -16.35 -0.69 -19.42
N SER A 314 -17.02 -1.84 -19.54
CA SER A 314 -18.25 -2.16 -18.81
C SER A 314 -17.97 -2.78 -17.43
N GLY A 315 -16.71 -3.19 -17.19
CA GLY A 315 -16.21 -3.68 -15.91
C GLY A 315 -15.69 -2.54 -15.06
N PHE A 316 -14.41 -2.57 -14.69
CA PHE A 316 -13.80 -1.58 -13.81
C PHE A 316 -13.02 -0.47 -14.54
N ARG A 317 -12.74 -0.64 -15.84
CA ARG A 317 -11.93 0.33 -16.58
C ARG A 317 -12.72 1.61 -16.87
N ALA A 318 -12.29 2.71 -16.27
CA ALA A 318 -12.83 4.04 -16.53
C ALA A 318 -11.74 4.99 -17.07
N PRO A 319 -12.13 6.11 -17.72
CA PRO A 319 -11.17 7.09 -18.24
C PRO A 319 -10.17 7.60 -17.20
N TRP A 320 -10.55 7.69 -15.92
CA TRP A 320 -9.68 8.25 -14.88
C TRP A 320 -9.12 7.23 -13.87
N GLY A 321 -9.38 5.93 -14.06
CA GLY A 321 -8.87 4.89 -13.17
C GLY A 321 -9.77 3.66 -13.10
N LEU A 322 -9.70 2.97 -11.96
CA LEU A 322 -10.47 1.77 -11.68
C LEU A 322 -11.65 2.14 -10.76
N THR A 323 -12.86 1.78 -11.16
CA THR A 323 -14.07 2.02 -10.37
C THR A 323 -14.17 1.08 -9.17
N THR A 324 -14.89 1.46 -8.12
CA THR A 324 -15.14 0.56 -6.97
C THR A 324 -16.18 -0.52 -7.25
N ALA A 325 -17.01 -0.34 -8.29
CA ALA A 325 -18.01 -1.31 -8.74
C ALA A 325 -17.99 -1.44 -10.26
N GLU A 326 -18.48 -2.57 -10.80
CA GLU A 326 -18.59 -2.77 -12.24
C GLU A 326 -19.56 -1.76 -12.87
N ARG A 327 -19.12 -1.09 -13.93
CA ARG A 327 -19.84 0.01 -14.59
C ARG A 327 -21.14 -0.43 -15.24
N ARG A 328 -21.27 -1.71 -15.57
CA ARG A 328 -22.48 -2.32 -16.16
C ARG A 328 -23.59 -2.57 -15.15
N HIS A 329 -23.32 -2.47 -13.85
CA HIS A 329 -24.32 -2.78 -12.83
C HIS A 329 -25.44 -1.73 -12.83
N PRO A 330 -26.73 -2.09 -12.76
CA PRO A 330 -27.84 -1.13 -12.78
C PRO A 330 -27.83 -0.10 -11.64
N ARG A 331 -27.18 -0.46 -10.52
CA ARG A 331 -26.98 0.40 -9.32
C ARG A 331 -25.64 1.15 -9.31
N PHE A 332 -24.90 1.17 -10.42
CA PHE A 332 -23.64 1.90 -10.51
C PHE A 332 -23.87 3.40 -10.34
N ARG A 333 -23.26 4.01 -9.32
CA ARG A 333 -23.41 5.45 -8.97
C ARG A 333 -24.86 5.91 -8.82
N SER A 334 -25.69 5.10 -8.15
CA SER A 334 -27.11 5.38 -7.90
C SER A 334 -27.40 6.02 -6.53
N HIS A 335 -26.44 6.06 -5.59
CA HIS A 335 -26.66 6.52 -4.21
C HIS A 335 -26.41 8.02 -3.98
N GLY A 336 -26.29 8.79 -5.07
CA GLY A 336 -26.02 10.22 -5.02
C GLY A 336 -24.57 10.56 -5.31
N VAL A 337 -24.18 11.80 -5.00
CA VAL A 337 -22.82 12.30 -5.21
C VAL A 337 -22.48 13.31 -4.13
N GLY A 338 -21.24 13.31 -3.68
CA GLY A 338 -20.71 14.32 -2.76
C GLY A 338 -20.79 13.92 -1.30
N SER A 339 -21.27 12.72 -0.97
CA SER A 339 -21.35 12.21 0.41
C SER A 339 -20.51 10.96 0.68
N CYS A 340 -19.51 10.69 -0.18
CA CYS A 340 -18.50 9.64 -0.03
C CYS A 340 -19.01 8.24 -0.36
N GLU A 341 -19.72 8.13 -1.49
CA GLU A 341 -20.34 6.90 -1.97
C GLU A 341 -19.33 5.93 -2.63
N TRP A 342 -19.48 4.63 -2.37
CA TRP A 342 -18.61 3.57 -2.89
C TRP A 342 -19.24 2.68 -3.97
N ASP A 343 -20.40 3.06 -4.50
CA ASP A 343 -21.15 2.33 -5.53
C ASP A 343 -20.65 2.53 -6.97
N GLY A 344 -19.43 3.04 -7.17
CA GLY A 344 -18.82 3.06 -8.50
C GLY A 344 -17.77 4.13 -8.78
N ALA A 345 -17.67 5.17 -7.95
CA ALA A 345 -16.63 6.19 -8.13
C ALA A 345 -15.21 5.61 -7.99
N ILE A 346 -14.20 6.41 -8.36
CA ILE A 346 -12.79 6.01 -8.19
C ILE A 346 -12.34 6.43 -6.80
N TRP A 347 -11.96 5.45 -5.98
CA TRP A 347 -11.35 5.67 -4.68
C TRP A 347 -9.85 5.33 -4.74
N PRO A 348 -8.94 6.26 -4.39
CA PRO A 348 -7.51 5.98 -4.26
C PRO A 348 -7.23 4.78 -3.34
N PHE A 349 -7.99 4.62 -2.26
CA PHE A 349 -7.92 3.47 -1.36
C PHE A 349 -8.12 2.14 -2.12
N ALA A 350 -9.24 1.98 -2.81
CA ALA A 350 -9.53 0.77 -3.61
C ALA A 350 -8.55 0.59 -4.77
N THR A 351 -8.12 1.70 -5.40
CA THR A 351 -7.14 1.67 -6.49
C THR A 351 -5.80 1.12 -6.00
N SER A 352 -5.34 1.56 -4.82
CA SER A 352 -4.13 1.02 -4.18
C SER A 352 -4.26 -0.46 -3.89
N GLN A 353 -5.35 -0.91 -3.27
CA GLN A 353 -5.57 -2.33 -3.01
C GLN A 353 -5.57 -3.17 -4.29
N THR A 354 -6.25 -2.68 -5.33
CA THR A 354 -6.34 -3.37 -6.62
C THR A 354 -4.98 -3.42 -7.33
N LEU A 355 -4.19 -2.35 -7.28
CA LEU A 355 -2.84 -2.33 -7.88
C LEU A 355 -1.83 -3.18 -7.10
N THR A 356 -1.90 -3.22 -5.76
CA THR A 356 -1.11 -4.17 -4.96
C THR A 356 -1.48 -5.61 -5.31
N ALA A 357 -2.78 -5.90 -5.42
CA ALA A 357 -3.29 -7.20 -5.84
C ALA A 357 -2.85 -7.57 -7.27
N LEU A 358 -2.84 -6.62 -8.20
CA LEU A 358 -2.39 -6.84 -9.58
C LEU A 358 -0.88 -7.10 -9.65
N ALA A 359 -0.07 -6.38 -8.87
CA ALA A 359 1.36 -6.66 -8.78
C ALA A 359 1.59 -8.09 -8.27
N ASN A 360 0.90 -8.49 -7.20
CA ASN A 360 0.99 -9.86 -6.68
C ASN A 360 0.53 -10.92 -7.68
N LEU A 361 -0.52 -10.65 -8.45
CA LEU A 361 -0.94 -11.52 -9.55
C LEU A 361 0.23 -11.76 -10.51
N LEU A 362 0.83 -10.68 -11.02
CA LEU A 362 1.90 -10.75 -12.00
C LEU A 362 3.21 -11.35 -11.47
N HIS A 363 3.49 -11.25 -10.17
CA HIS A 363 4.70 -11.81 -9.57
C HIS A 363 4.58 -13.27 -9.14
N HIS A 364 3.37 -13.74 -8.81
CA HIS A 364 3.18 -14.97 -8.04
C HIS A 364 2.20 -15.98 -8.66
N TYR A 365 1.44 -15.57 -9.68
CA TYR A 365 0.46 -16.43 -10.34
C TYR A 365 0.89 -16.68 -11.79
N GLN A 366 0.67 -17.90 -12.28
CA GLN A 366 0.98 -18.27 -13.66
C GLN A 366 -0.28 -18.28 -14.53
N HIS A 367 -1.44 -18.52 -13.92
CA HIS A 367 -2.71 -18.73 -14.62
C HIS A 367 -3.53 -17.45 -14.63
N HIS A 368 -3.13 -16.47 -15.46
CA HIS A 368 -3.86 -15.22 -15.63
C HIS A 368 -3.68 -14.59 -17.02
N PRO A 369 -4.64 -13.78 -17.50
CA PRO A 369 -4.54 -13.16 -18.83
C PRO A 369 -3.82 -11.79 -18.85
N LEU A 370 -3.28 -11.32 -17.72
CA LEU A 370 -2.78 -9.95 -17.57
C LEU A 370 -1.30 -9.84 -17.90
N SER A 371 -0.87 -8.64 -18.30
CA SER A 371 0.50 -8.33 -18.68
C SER A 371 1.11 -7.22 -17.82
N ARG A 372 2.44 -7.09 -17.88
CA ARG A 372 3.20 -5.95 -17.32
C ARG A 372 2.69 -4.60 -17.86
N ARG A 373 2.20 -4.58 -19.11
CA ARG A 373 1.64 -3.38 -19.73
C ARG A 373 0.35 -2.94 -19.04
N ASP A 374 -0.50 -3.89 -18.66
CA ASP A 374 -1.77 -3.60 -17.97
C ASP A 374 -1.52 -2.94 -16.61
N TYR A 375 -0.51 -3.43 -15.86
CA TYR A 375 -0.08 -2.80 -14.62
C TYR A 375 0.43 -1.37 -14.83
N LEU A 376 1.35 -1.17 -15.79
CA LEU A 376 1.88 0.16 -16.10
C LEU A 376 0.78 1.14 -16.51
N ASP A 377 -0.16 0.72 -17.36
CA ASP A 377 -1.26 1.59 -17.81
C ASP A 377 -2.22 1.96 -16.68
N ALA A 378 -2.51 1.01 -15.77
CA ALA A 378 -3.32 1.27 -14.58
C ALA A 378 -2.61 2.21 -13.59
N LEU A 379 -1.33 1.96 -13.29
CA LEU A 379 -0.52 2.82 -12.41
C LEU A 379 -0.36 4.23 -12.99
N ARG A 380 -0.10 4.35 -14.30
CA ARG A 380 0.01 5.65 -14.99
C ARG A 380 -1.32 6.40 -14.97
N THR A 381 -2.44 5.70 -15.12
CA THR A 381 -3.77 6.30 -15.00
C THR A 381 -4.02 6.82 -13.58
N TYR A 382 -3.61 6.07 -12.55
CA TYR A 382 -3.68 6.51 -11.17
C TYR A 382 -2.75 7.71 -10.90
N ALA A 383 -1.53 7.71 -11.45
CA ALA A 383 -0.62 8.86 -11.39
C ALA A 383 -1.26 10.11 -12.04
N ARG A 384 -1.97 9.93 -13.17
CA ARG A 384 -2.72 11.00 -13.84
C ARG A 384 -3.86 11.54 -13.00
N SER A 385 -4.49 10.68 -12.20
CA SER A 385 -5.65 11.05 -11.38
C SER A 385 -5.27 11.96 -10.21
N HIS A 386 -3.98 12.00 -9.81
CA HIS A 386 -3.44 12.89 -8.76
C HIS A 386 -3.33 14.36 -9.21
N ARG A 387 -4.42 14.93 -9.77
CA ARG A 387 -4.47 16.31 -10.20
C ARG A 387 -5.84 16.95 -10.01
N LYS A 388 -5.83 18.25 -9.76
CA LYS A 388 -6.98 19.15 -9.78
C LYS A 388 -6.53 20.43 -10.51
N ASP A 389 -7.31 20.86 -11.51
CA ASP A 389 -7.00 22.07 -12.31
C ASP A 389 -5.57 22.09 -12.89
N GLY A 390 -5.10 20.90 -13.34
CA GLY A 390 -3.75 20.72 -13.89
C GLY A 390 -2.62 20.66 -12.86
N LYS A 391 -2.91 20.90 -11.57
CA LYS A 391 -1.93 20.88 -10.47
C LYS A 391 -2.00 19.58 -9.68
N PRO A 392 -0.87 19.10 -9.09
CA PRO A 392 -0.85 17.95 -8.19
C PRO A 392 -1.88 18.08 -7.06
N TYR A 393 -2.70 17.04 -6.88
CA TYR A 393 -3.73 16.98 -5.84
C TYR A 393 -4.06 15.53 -5.53
N ILE A 394 -4.25 15.20 -4.26
CA ILE A 394 -4.80 13.93 -3.80
C ILE A 394 -5.89 14.24 -2.79
N GLY A 395 -7.07 13.66 -2.99
CA GLY A 395 -8.20 13.80 -2.09
C GLY A 395 -8.98 12.52 -1.89
N GLU A 396 -10.24 12.65 -1.45
CA GLU A 396 -11.07 11.51 -1.04
C GLU A 396 -11.40 10.57 -2.21
N TYR A 397 -12.14 11.03 -3.22
CA TYR A 397 -12.56 10.21 -4.36
C TYR A 397 -12.93 11.03 -5.60
N GLN A 398 -13.02 10.37 -6.76
CA GLN A 398 -13.15 11.00 -8.07
C GLN A 398 -14.27 10.43 -8.91
N ASP A 399 -14.89 11.31 -9.70
CA ASP A 399 -15.75 10.93 -10.81
C ASP A 399 -14.94 10.16 -11.86
N GLU A 400 -15.43 8.99 -12.26
CA GLU A 400 -14.68 8.05 -13.10
C GLU A 400 -14.53 8.52 -14.56
N ARG A 401 -15.45 9.39 -15.02
CA ARG A 401 -15.51 9.90 -16.39
C ARG A 401 -14.74 11.21 -16.56
N THR A 402 -14.90 12.11 -15.60
CA THR A 402 -14.42 13.49 -15.70
C THR A 402 -13.13 13.72 -14.91
N GLY A 403 -12.82 12.87 -13.93
CA GLY A 403 -11.68 13.07 -13.03
C GLY A 403 -11.89 14.15 -11.98
N ARG A 404 -13.10 14.73 -11.90
CA ARG A 404 -13.45 15.71 -10.87
C ARG A 404 -13.36 15.03 -9.50
N TRP A 405 -12.64 15.65 -8.59
CA TRP A 405 -12.65 15.27 -7.17
C TRP A 405 -14.01 15.65 -6.57
N LEU A 406 -14.70 14.70 -5.95
CA LEU A 406 -16.11 14.86 -5.56
C LEU A 406 -16.31 15.47 -4.17
N ARG A 407 -15.22 15.78 -3.46
CA ARG A 407 -15.19 16.43 -2.12
C ARG A 407 -14.24 17.61 -2.06
N ASP A 408 -13.88 18.18 -3.21
CA ASP A 408 -12.80 19.15 -3.32
C ASP A 408 -13.17 20.59 -2.95
N GLU A 409 -14.45 20.82 -2.64
CA GLU A 409 -14.96 22.04 -1.99
C GLU A 409 -14.72 22.02 -0.48
N ASP A 410 -14.56 20.84 0.12
CA ASP A 410 -14.27 20.67 1.55
C ASP A 410 -12.75 20.64 1.75
N PRO A 411 -12.16 21.64 2.45
CA PRO A 411 -10.71 21.71 2.62
C PRO A 411 -10.13 20.51 3.38
N ARG A 412 -10.95 19.74 4.11
CA ARG A 412 -10.50 18.53 4.82
C ARG A 412 -9.90 17.51 3.86
N GLY A 413 -10.44 17.41 2.64
CA GLY A 413 -10.10 16.38 1.67
C GLY A 413 -8.76 16.64 0.99
N ARG A 414 -8.10 17.76 1.26
CA ARG A 414 -6.82 18.07 0.63
C ARG A 414 -5.68 17.27 1.26
N TYR A 415 -4.82 16.72 0.41
CA TYR A 415 -3.68 15.91 0.80
C TYR A 415 -4.10 14.63 1.54
N TYR A 416 -5.26 14.07 1.19
CA TYR A 416 -5.83 12.95 1.93
C TYR A 416 -4.90 11.72 1.94
N ASN A 417 -4.53 11.25 3.13
CA ASN A 417 -3.65 10.12 3.32
C ASN A 417 -4.49 8.87 3.56
N HIS A 418 -5.00 8.30 2.48
CA HIS A 418 -5.92 7.15 2.54
C HIS A 418 -5.61 6.11 1.45
N SER A 419 -4.37 6.05 0.97
CA SER A 419 -3.96 5.22 -0.15
C SER A 419 -2.43 5.08 -0.21
N THR A 420 -1.91 4.12 -0.98
CA THR A 420 -0.48 3.99 -1.30
C THR A 420 -0.21 4.41 -2.76
N PHE A 421 1.00 4.89 -3.05
CA PHE A 421 1.47 5.12 -4.41
C PHE A 421 2.96 4.82 -4.53
N CYS A 422 3.77 5.33 -3.59
CA CYS A 422 5.20 5.09 -3.62
C CYS A 422 5.51 3.60 -3.40
N ASP A 423 4.75 2.92 -2.54
CA ASP A 423 4.84 1.46 -2.38
C ASP A 423 4.56 0.69 -3.68
N LEU A 424 3.60 1.15 -4.49
CA LEU A 424 3.28 0.54 -5.79
C LEU A 424 4.42 0.71 -6.79
N VAL A 425 5.05 1.89 -6.82
CA VAL A 425 6.23 2.13 -7.66
C VAL A 425 7.39 1.23 -7.23
N ILE A 426 7.66 1.13 -5.92
CA ILE A 426 8.80 0.37 -5.40
C ILE A 426 8.59 -1.14 -5.60
N THR A 427 7.42 -1.67 -5.24
CA THR A 427 7.18 -3.12 -5.17
C THR A 427 6.57 -3.72 -6.42
N GLY A 428 5.84 -2.94 -7.21
CA GLY A 428 5.27 -3.38 -8.48
C GLY A 428 6.09 -2.88 -9.65
N LEU A 429 6.14 -1.57 -9.88
CA LEU A 429 6.75 -1.02 -11.10
C LEU A 429 8.24 -1.38 -11.22
N VAL A 430 9.03 -1.00 -10.21
CA VAL A 430 10.44 -1.37 -10.08
C VAL A 430 10.58 -2.84 -9.67
N GLY A 431 9.62 -3.35 -8.90
CA GLY A 431 9.46 -4.78 -8.67
C GLY A 431 10.27 -5.34 -7.50
N LEU A 432 10.66 -4.52 -6.51
CA LEU A 432 11.32 -5.03 -5.31
C LEU A 432 10.32 -5.90 -4.51
N ILE A 433 10.64 -7.18 -4.30
CA ILE A 433 9.80 -8.11 -3.54
C ILE A 433 10.42 -8.31 -2.15
N PRO A 434 9.85 -7.72 -1.07
CA PRO A 434 10.40 -7.88 0.27
C PRO A 434 10.31 -9.33 0.77
N ARG A 435 11.37 -9.80 1.42
CA ARG A 435 11.51 -11.17 1.91
C ARG A 435 12.00 -11.22 3.35
N ALA A 436 11.74 -12.36 3.99
CA ALA A 436 12.13 -12.63 5.37
C ALA A 436 13.50 -13.33 5.47
N ASP A 437 14.06 -13.81 4.37
CA ASP A 437 15.42 -14.35 4.30
C ASP A 437 16.37 -13.29 3.73
N ASP A 438 17.67 -13.56 3.78
CA ASP A 438 18.70 -12.64 3.31
C ASP A 438 18.90 -12.79 1.79
N THR A 439 17.78 -12.86 1.06
CA THR A 439 17.75 -12.86 -0.41
C THR A 439 17.07 -11.59 -0.90
N LEU A 440 17.75 -10.87 -1.77
CA LEU A 440 17.17 -9.80 -2.56
C LEU A 440 16.45 -10.41 -3.76
N GLU A 441 15.20 -10.02 -3.97
CA GLU A 441 14.40 -10.44 -5.12
C GLU A 441 13.79 -9.22 -5.80
N VAL A 442 14.01 -9.12 -7.11
CA VAL A 442 13.47 -8.02 -7.93
C VAL A 442 12.86 -8.61 -9.20
N ASP A 443 11.63 -8.22 -9.52
CA ASP A 443 10.91 -8.60 -10.74
C ASP A 443 10.22 -7.39 -11.35
N PRO A 444 10.88 -6.58 -12.20
CA PRO A 444 10.32 -5.33 -12.67
C PRO A 444 9.04 -5.53 -13.50
N LEU A 445 7.96 -4.82 -13.18
CA LEU A 445 6.74 -4.80 -14.00
C LEU A 445 6.76 -3.73 -15.10
N VAL A 446 7.88 -3.01 -15.27
CA VAL A 446 8.12 -2.22 -16.49
C VAL A 446 8.20 -3.18 -17.70
N PRO A 447 7.40 -2.99 -18.75
CA PRO A 447 7.55 -3.75 -20.00
C PRO A 447 8.91 -3.46 -20.65
N PRO A 448 9.61 -4.48 -21.17
CA PRO A 448 11.02 -4.38 -21.58
C PRO A 448 11.29 -3.41 -22.74
N ASP A 449 10.27 -3.05 -23.50
CA ASP A 449 10.31 -2.21 -24.70
C ASP A 449 9.74 -0.81 -24.49
N VAL A 450 9.28 -0.48 -23.27
CA VAL A 450 8.58 0.78 -23.00
C VAL A 450 9.52 1.87 -22.48
N TRP A 451 10.49 1.53 -21.63
CA TRP A 451 11.41 2.50 -21.02
C TRP A 451 12.86 2.20 -21.35
N ASP A 452 13.59 3.25 -21.75
CA ASP A 452 15.04 3.18 -21.98
C ASP A 452 15.84 3.20 -20.68
N PHE A 453 15.26 3.75 -19.61
CA PHE A 453 15.92 3.82 -18.31
C PHE A 453 14.90 3.89 -17.17
N PHE A 454 15.33 3.48 -15.98
CA PHE A 454 14.79 3.94 -14.70
C PHE A 454 15.84 3.72 -13.61
N CYS A 455 15.73 4.43 -12.49
CA CYS A 455 16.55 4.17 -11.32
C CYS A 455 15.71 4.39 -10.07
N LEU A 456 15.66 3.38 -9.20
CA LEU A 456 15.22 3.51 -7.82
C LEU A 456 16.46 3.40 -6.93
N ASP A 457 16.76 4.47 -6.21
CA ASP A 457 18.00 4.60 -5.45
C ASP A 457 17.74 4.89 -3.98
N HIS A 458 18.73 4.60 -3.15
CA HIS A 458 18.71 4.84 -1.71
C HIS A 458 17.53 4.18 -0.99
N VAL A 459 17.15 2.96 -1.41
CA VAL A 459 16.07 2.20 -0.76
C VAL A 459 16.59 1.55 0.52
N PRO A 460 15.97 1.78 1.70
CA PRO A 460 16.32 1.03 2.90
C PRO A 460 15.82 -0.41 2.76
N TYR A 461 16.72 -1.39 2.85
CA TYR A 461 16.35 -2.79 2.85
C TYR A 461 17.38 -3.61 3.63
N HIS A 462 16.93 -4.29 4.70
CA HIS A 462 17.75 -5.17 5.53
C HIS A 462 19.02 -4.48 6.04
N ARG A 463 18.92 -3.18 6.39
CA ARG A 463 20.01 -2.27 6.82
C ARG A 463 20.98 -1.83 5.73
N HIS A 464 20.76 -2.23 4.48
CA HIS A 464 21.51 -1.76 3.33
C HIS A 464 20.77 -0.66 2.58
N ALA A 465 21.51 0.13 1.80
CA ALA A 465 20.98 1.01 0.79
C ALA A 465 21.01 0.30 -0.57
N LEU A 466 19.84 0.01 -1.14
CA LEU A 466 19.74 -0.58 -2.48
C LEU A 466 19.62 0.48 -3.57
N THR A 467 20.24 0.18 -4.71
CA THR A 467 19.96 0.82 -6.00
C THR A 467 19.51 -0.22 -7.00
N ILE A 468 18.35 -0.04 -7.61
CA ILE A 468 17.80 -0.88 -8.67
C ILE A 468 17.68 0.00 -9.92
N LEU A 469 18.48 -0.28 -10.94
CA LEU A 469 18.53 0.56 -12.14
C LEU A 469 18.45 -0.24 -13.43
N TRP A 470 17.82 0.36 -14.42
CA TRP A 470 17.81 -0.07 -15.80
C TRP A 470 18.35 1.07 -16.66
N ASP A 471 19.33 0.78 -17.51
CA ASP A 471 19.87 1.73 -18.47
C ASP A 471 20.18 0.99 -19.78
N ARG A 472 19.32 1.15 -20.79
CA ARG A 472 19.41 0.39 -22.04
C ARG A 472 20.69 0.68 -22.81
N THR A 473 21.22 1.91 -22.73
CA THR A 473 22.46 2.31 -23.42
C THR A 473 23.66 2.41 -22.48
N GLY A 474 23.42 2.65 -21.19
CA GLY A 474 24.45 2.91 -20.19
C GLY A 474 24.82 4.39 -20.04
N ASP A 475 24.20 5.28 -20.82
CA ASP A 475 24.56 6.70 -20.89
C ASP A 475 23.87 7.55 -19.82
N ARG A 476 22.65 7.17 -19.38
CA ARG A 476 21.83 7.97 -18.46
C ARG A 476 22.50 8.10 -17.10
N TYR A 477 22.96 6.97 -16.54
CA TYR A 477 23.54 6.93 -15.19
C TYR A 477 25.05 6.71 -15.19
N ARG A 478 25.65 6.36 -16.34
CA ARG A 478 27.09 6.03 -16.46
C ARG A 478 27.52 4.97 -15.43
N ARG A 479 26.64 3.99 -15.20
CA ARG A 479 26.90 2.77 -14.40
C ARG A 479 26.94 1.52 -15.29
N GLY A 480 27.03 1.73 -16.60
CA GLY A 480 27.08 0.71 -17.65
C GLY A 480 25.68 0.22 -18.04
N GLN A 481 25.62 -0.47 -19.17
CA GLN A 481 24.38 -0.95 -19.77
C GLN A 481 23.71 -2.08 -18.96
N GLY A 482 22.39 -2.10 -19.00
CA GLY A 482 21.53 -3.21 -18.59
C GLY A 482 20.77 -2.97 -17.30
N PHE A 483 20.19 -4.05 -16.78
CA PHE A 483 19.53 -4.09 -15.48
C PHE A 483 20.56 -4.40 -14.40
N CYS A 484 20.77 -3.46 -13.49
CA CYS A 484 21.78 -3.55 -12.45
C CYS A 484 21.15 -3.39 -11.06
N VAL A 485 21.71 -4.10 -10.10
CA VAL A 485 21.36 -3.97 -8.69
C VAL A 485 22.63 -3.74 -7.88
N PHE A 486 22.58 -2.73 -7.02
CA PHE A 486 23.67 -2.34 -6.13
C PHE A 486 23.21 -2.47 -4.68
N VAL A 487 24.13 -2.89 -3.81
CA VAL A 487 23.97 -2.91 -2.36
C VAL A 487 25.11 -2.09 -1.77
N ASP A 488 24.76 -1.02 -1.05
CA ASP A 488 25.72 -0.05 -0.49
C ASP A 488 26.70 0.52 -1.53
N GLY A 489 26.18 0.75 -2.74
CA GLY A 489 26.96 1.26 -3.87
C GLY A 489 27.86 0.22 -4.55
N ARG A 490 27.89 -1.03 -4.09
CA ARG A 490 28.60 -2.14 -4.75
C ARG A 490 27.67 -2.83 -5.75
N LEU A 491 28.12 -2.98 -7.00
CA LEU A 491 27.38 -3.73 -8.02
C LEU A 491 27.32 -5.22 -7.63
N GLU A 492 26.13 -5.72 -7.34
CA GLU A 492 25.90 -7.12 -6.97
C GLU A 492 25.43 -7.97 -8.16
N LEU A 493 24.63 -7.36 -9.03
CA LEU A 493 24.01 -8.08 -10.14
C LEU A 493 23.89 -7.19 -11.38
N ARG A 494 24.18 -7.76 -12.54
CA ARG A 494 23.94 -7.17 -13.86
C ARG A 494 23.29 -8.18 -14.78
N ARG A 495 22.31 -7.74 -15.56
CA ARG A 495 21.66 -8.48 -16.65
C ARG A 495 21.49 -7.62 -17.89
N PRO A 496 21.55 -8.20 -19.10
CA PRO A 496 21.37 -7.43 -20.34
C PRO A 496 19.91 -7.00 -20.58
N ARG A 497 18.94 -7.58 -19.86
CA ARG A 497 17.50 -7.35 -20.04
C ARG A 497 16.82 -7.22 -18.68
N LEU A 498 15.64 -6.58 -18.68
CA LEU A 498 14.72 -6.60 -17.54
C LEU A 498 14.15 -8.00 -17.36
N GLU A 499 14.48 -8.63 -16.25
CA GLU A 499 14.02 -9.97 -15.89
C GLU A 499 13.96 -10.12 -14.37
N ARG A 500 13.28 -11.17 -13.90
CA ARG A 500 13.26 -11.51 -12.47
C ARG A 500 14.64 -12.00 -12.04
N VAL A 501 15.14 -11.43 -10.95
CA VAL A 501 16.47 -11.72 -10.41
C VAL A 501 16.37 -12.02 -8.93
N ARG A 502 17.26 -12.90 -8.47
CA ARG A 502 17.48 -13.19 -7.05
C ARG A 502 18.97 -13.14 -6.77
N HIS A 503 19.35 -12.56 -5.65
CA HIS A 503 20.73 -12.46 -5.21
C HIS A 503 20.81 -12.54 -3.69
N PRO A 504 21.72 -13.32 -3.10
CA PRO A 504 21.98 -13.25 -1.67
C PRO A 504 22.39 -11.84 -1.27
N LEU A 505 21.80 -11.31 -0.20
CA LEU A 505 22.30 -10.07 0.39
C LEU A 505 23.66 -10.31 1.04
N PRO A 506 24.56 -9.30 1.03
CA PRO A 506 25.72 -9.32 1.89
C PRO A 506 25.28 -9.35 3.38
N PRO A 507 26.12 -9.91 4.26
CA PRO A 507 25.82 -10.05 5.69
C PRO A 507 25.78 -8.73 6.46
#